data_AF-A0A5S4YAC7-F1
#
_entry.id   AF-A0A5S4YAC7-F1
#
_cell.length_a   1.000
_cell.length_b   1.000
_cell.length_c   1.000
_cell.angle_alpha   90.00
_cell.angle_beta   90.00
_cell.angle_gamma   90.00
#
_symmetry.space_group_name_H-M   'P 1'
#
loop_
_entity.id
_entity.type
_entity.pdbx_description
1 polymer ?
#
loop_
_entity_poly.entity_id
_entity_poly.type
_entity_poly.pdbx_seq_one_letter_code
_entity_poly.pdbx_strand_id
1 'polypeptide(L)'
;MLWFCFFRPAIAGEGGIGDLLRFWGGEAVYNSHDRDPEMGPIIAAIGRPAIVEAEIPIAWCGGDRGLRLAMNIGQRFVVAQGTPSRNSSHVEDNIKQHLPGAFIRQVHVHPSPEFMRLAGCADWYRPLQSGRRSSNLA
;
A
#
# COMPACT_ATOMS: atom_id res chain seq x y z
N MET A 1 -14.05 -0.62 1.46
CA MET A 1 -13.26 -1.42 0.49
C MET A 1 -11.80 -1.31 0.89
N LEU A 2 -11.08 -2.43 1.00
CA LEU A 2 -9.65 -2.44 1.30
C LEU A 2 -8.91 -2.94 0.06
N TRP A 3 -7.98 -2.14 -0.45
CA TRP A 3 -7.19 -2.43 -1.65
C TRP A 3 -5.82 -2.97 -1.26
N PHE A 4 -5.34 -3.98 -1.99
CA PHE A 4 -4.09 -4.66 -1.70
C PHE A 4 -3.23 -4.77 -2.95
N CYS A 5 -1.93 -4.60 -2.77
CA CYS A 5 -0.92 -4.90 -3.78
C CYS A 5 -0.35 -6.30 -3.51
N PHE A 6 -0.45 -7.22 -4.47
CA PHE A 6 0.15 -8.57 -4.38
C PHE A 6 1.59 -8.58 -4.92
N PHE A 7 2.33 -7.53 -4.59
CA PHE A 7 3.71 -7.28 -4.96
C PHE A 7 4.34 -6.28 -3.97
N ARG A 8 5.67 -6.17 -3.96
CA ARG A 8 6.37 -5.25 -3.05
C ARG A 8 6.01 -3.80 -3.37
N PRO A 9 5.61 -2.97 -2.38
CA PRO A 9 5.21 -1.57 -2.61
C PRO A 9 6.24 -0.73 -3.38
N ALA A 10 7.54 -0.98 -3.19
CA ALA A 10 8.63 -0.33 -3.92
C ALA A 10 8.51 -0.37 -5.45
N ILE A 11 7.83 -1.38 -6.00
CA ILE A 11 7.61 -1.50 -7.44
C ILE A 11 6.64 -0.42 -7.96
N ALA A 12 5.64 -0.02 -7.16
CA ALA A 12 4.72 1.06 -7.52
C ALA A 12 5.40 2.43 -7.49
N GLY A 13 6.45 2.56 -6.65
CA GLY A 13 7.23 3.78 -6.52
C GLY A 13 6.45 4.97 -5.94
N GLU A 14 7.09 6.13 -5.92
CA GLU A 14 6.52 7.35 -5.32
C GLU A 14 5.19 7.77 -5.97
N GLY A 15 5.09 7.69 -7.30
CA GLY A 15 3.88 8.08 -8.02
C GLY A 15 2.69 7.15 -7.82
N GLY A 16 2.92 5.91 -7.37
CA GLY A 16 1.86 4.94 -7.12
C GLY A 16 1.34 4.94 -5.69
N ILE A 17 2.24 5.02 -4.70
CA ILE A 17 1.87 4.87 -3.28
C ILE A 17 2.28 6.04 -2.39
N GLY A 18 2.98 7.04 -2.94
CA GLY A 18 3.56 8.13 -2.15
C GLY A 18 2.51 8.92 -1.38
N ASP A 19 1.39 9.24 -2.02
CA ASP A 19 0.32 10.04 -1.39
C ASP A 19 -0.43 9.25 -0.31
N LEU A 20 -0.64 7.94 -0.52
CA LEU A 20 -1.20 7.03 0.50
C LEU A 20 -0.34 6.97 1.77
N LEU A 21 0.98 7.11 1.63
CA LEU A 21 1.91 7.13 2.76
C LEU A 21 2.05 8.52 3.38
N ARG A 22 1.70 9.60 2.67
CA ARG A 22 1.82 10.97 3.17
C ARG A 22 0.55 11.47 3.84
N PHE A 23 -0.61 11.11 3.31
CA PHE A 23 -1.86 11.76 3.69
C PHE A 23 -2.85 10.75 4.29
N TRP A 24 -3.45 11.14 5.41
CA TRP A 24 -4.38 10.31 6.17
C TRP A 24 -5.83 10.50 5.70
N GLY A 25 -6.63 9.43 5.80
CA GLY A 25 -8.04 9.42 5.40
C GLY A 25 -8.34 8.71 4.08
N GLY A 26 -7.31 8.20 3.39
CA GLY A 26 -7.45 7.51 2.11
C GLY A 26 -7.76 8.44 0.94
N GLU A 27 -7.90 7.86 -0.26
CA GLU A 27 -8.01 8.61 -1.52
C GLU A 27 -9.13 9.64 -1.53
N ALA A 28 -10.28 9.33 -0.93
CA ALA A 28 -11.42 10.23 -0.91
C ALA A 28 -11.18 11.52 -0.10
N VAL A 29 -10.26 11.48 0.87
CA VAL A 29 -9.94 12.62 1.73
C VAL A 29 -8.79 13.43 1.16
N TYR A 30 -7.67 12.78 0.79
CA TYR A 30 -6.52 13.55 0.33
C TYR A 30 -6.66 14.06 -1.11
N ASN A 31 -7.37 13.39 -2.02
CA ASN A 31 -7.47 13.86 -3.41
C ASN A 31 -8.07 15.26 -3.55
N SER A 32 -8.91 15.68 -2.59
CA SER A 32 -9.51 17.02 -2.55
C SER A 32 -8.71 18.04 -1.74
N HIS A 33 -7.74 17.60 -0.93
CA HIS A 33 -7.15 18.41 0.14
C HIS A 33 -5.62 18.34 0.23
N ASP A 34 -4.96 17.45 -0.51
CA ASP A 34 -3.50 17.27 -0.51
C ASP A 34 -2.74 18.50 -1.03
N ARG A 35 -3.34 19.21 -1.99
CA ARG A 35 -2.81 20.45 -2.58
C ARG A 35 -3.32 21.71 -1.89
N ASP A 36 -4.25 21.57 -0.96
CA ASP A 36 -4.73 22.70 -0.18
C ASP A 36 -3.62 23.16 0.78
N PRO A 37 -3.26 24.46 0.78
CA PRO A 37 -2.13 24.95 1.56
C PRO A 37 -2.36 24.90 3.07
N GLU A 38 -3.61 24.84 3.54
CA GLU A 38 -3.96 24.75 4.95
C GLU A 38 -4.22 23.30 5.37
N MET A 39 -5.05 22.59 4.61
CA MET A 39 -5.49 21.23 4.94
C MET A 39 -4.43 20.18 4.65
N GLY A 40 -3.66 20.30 3.56
CA GLY A 40 -2.63 19.34 3.16
C GLY A 40 -1.60 19.05 4.26
N PRO A 41 -1.00 20.09 4.88
CA PRO A 41 -0.11 19.90 6.03
C PRO A 41 -0.78 19.25 7.24
N ILE A 42 -2.05 19.60 7.53
CA ILE A 42 -2.80 19.04 8.66
C ILE A 42 -3.02 17.55 8.46
N ILE A 43 -3.56 17.14 7.31
CA ILE A 43 -3.84 15.73 7.03
C ILE A 43 -2.56 14.89 6.97
N ALA A 44 -1.42 15.47 6.58
CA ALA A 44 -0.13 14.79 6.60
C ALA A 44 0.43 14.57 8.01
N ALA A 45 0.09 15.45 8.96
CA ALA A 45 0.61 15.42 10.32
C ALA A 45 -0.13 14.44 11.26
N ILE A 46 -1.31 13.92 10.87
CA ILE A 46 -2.19 13.14 11.76
C ILE A 46 -1.55 11.82 12.22
N GLY A 47 -0.77 11.15 11.37
CA GLY A 47 -0.27 9.82 11.69
C GLY A 47 1.11 9.53 11.14
N ARG A 48 1.51 8.26 11.27
CA ARG A 48 2.84 7.78 10.87
C ARG A 48 2.71 6.70 9.78
N PRO A 49 3.38 6.86 8.62
CA PRO A 49 3.20 5.96 7.48
C PRO A 49 3.45 4.50 7.88
N ALA A 50 2.61 3.60 7.38
CA ALA A 50 2.72 2.18 7.70
C ALA A 50 2.38 1.28 6.49
N ILE A 51 3.05 0.13 6.42
CA ILE A 51 2.73 -0.96 5.51
C ILE A 51 2.17 -2.10 6.36
N VAL A 52 0.98 -2.55 6.03
CA VAL A 52 0.33 -3.69 6.68
C VAL A 52 0.48 -4.91 5.78
N GLU A 53 1.20 -5.92 6.27
CA GLU A 53 1.26 -7.23 5.62
C GLU A 53 0.17 -8.12 6.18
N ALA A 54 -0.60 -8.73 5.28
CA ALA A 54 -1.72 -9.58 5.65
C ALA A 54 -1.86 -10.80 4.74
N GLU A 55 -2.39 -11.87 5.29
CA GLU A 55 -2.80 -13.06 4.54
C GLU A 55 -4.25 -12.86 4.09
N ILE A 56 -4.46 -12.68 2.79
CA ILE A 56 -5.80 -12.44 2.25
C ILE A 56 -6.33 -13.72 1.63
N PRO A 57 -7.45 -14.29 2.12
CA PRO A 57 -8.11 -15.38 1.43
C PRO A 57 -8.49 -14.95 0.01
N ILE A 58 -7.95 -15.64 -1.00
CA ILE A 58 -8.21 -15.32 -2.42
C ILE A 58 -9.71 -15.32 -2.73
N ALA A 59 -10.50 -16.17 -2.05
CA ALA A 59 -11.95 -16.23 -2.20
C ALA A 59 -12.67 -14.94 -1.80
N TRP A 60 -12.02 -14.04 -1.05
CA TRP A 60 -12.59 -12.74 -0.67
C TRP A 60 -12.26 -11.63 -1.67
N CYS A 61 -11.30 -11.87 -2.56
CA CYS A 61 -10.90 -10.93 -3.60
C CYS A 61 -11.89 -10.95 -4.78
N GLY A 62 -11.97 -9.83 -5.50
CA GLY A 62 -12.49 -9.80 -6.86
C GLY A 62 -14.01 -9.63 -7.03
N GLY A 63 -14.86 -9.81 -6.02
CA GLY A 63 -16.32 -9.79 -6.25
C GLY A 63 -16.71 -10.61 -7.49
N ASP A 64 -17.66 -10.15 -8.31
CA ASP A 64 -18.09 -10.83 -9.56
C ASP A 64 -16.99 -10.99 -10.64
N ARG A 65 -15.73 -10.61 -10.38
CA ARG A 65 -14.62 -10.53 -11.36
C ARG A 65 -13.30 -11.13 -10.86
N GLY A 66 -13.32 -12.14 -9.97
CA GLY A 66 -12.14 -12.88 -9.47
C GLY A 66 -11.18 -13.46 -10.53
N LEU A 67 -11.51 -13.32 -11.81
CA LEU A 67 -10.71 -13.67 -12.96
C LEU A 67 -9.31 -13.01 -12.95
N ARG A 68 -9.17 -11.75 -12.48
CA ARG A 68 -7.88 -11.03 -12.61
C ARG A 68 -6.77 -11.59 -11.73
N LEU A 69 -7.07 -11.88 -10.47
CA LEU A 69 -6.13 -12.52 -9.54
C LEU A 69 -5.84 -13.96 -9.94
N ALA A 70 -6.88 -14.73 -10.31
CA ALA A 70 -6.73 -16.11 -10.79
C ALA A 70 -5.86 -16.20 -12.06
N MET A 71 -6.07 -15.32 -13.04
CA MET A 71 -5.25 -15.26 -14.25
C MET A 71 -3.78 -14.94 -13.95
N ASN A 72 -3.50 -14.07 -12.98
CA ASN A 72 -2.13 -13.77 -12.59
C ASN A 72 -1.43 -14.94 -11.91
N ILE A 73 -2.14 -15.69 -11.06
CA ILE A 73 -1.60 -16.93 -10.48
C ILE A 73 -1.26 -17.92 -11.58
N GLY A 74 -2.20 -18.18 -12.50
CA GLY A 74 -1.96 -19.07 -13.64
C GLY A 74 -0.80 -18.61 -14.52
N GLN A 75 -0.68 -17.30 -14.76
CA GLN A 75 0.41 -16.73 -15.52
C GLN A 75 1.77 -16.88 -14.82
N ARG A 76 1.85 -16.63 -13.52
CA ARG A 76 3.07 -16.84 -12.73
C ARG A 76 3.48 -18.31 -12.73
N PHE A 77 2.52 -19.22 -12.67
CA PHE A 77 2.78 -20.66 -12.79
C PHE A 77 3.40 -20.98 -14.15
N VAL A 78 2.84 -20.50 -15.25
CA VAL A 78 3.37 -20.71 -16.61
C VAL A 78 4.78 -20.11 -16.78
N VAL A 79 5.05 -18.93 -16.21
CA VAL A 79 6.40 -18.33 -16.18
C VAL A 79 7.38 -19.20 -15.38
N ALA A 80 6.95 -19.73 -14.24
CA ALA A 80 7.78 -20.62 -13.43
C ALA A 80 8.12 -21.95 -14.14
N GLN A 81 7.31 -22.36 -15.13
CA GLN A 81 7.59 -23.51 -16.00
C GLN A 81 8.53 -23.17 -17.19
N GLY A 82 9.05 -21.95 -17.26
CA GLY A 82 10.01 -21.53 -18.29
C GLY A 82 9.37 -20.89 -19.53
N THR A 83 8.05 -20.72 -19.57
CA THR A 83 7.38 -20.03 -20.68
C THR A 83 7.47 -18.51 -20.48
N PRO A 84 8.13 -17.77 -21.39
CA PRO A 84 8.23 -16.33 -21.28
C PRO A 84 6.83 -15.69 -21.33
N SER A 85 6.59 -14.72 -20.46
CA SER A 85 5.38 -13.93 -20.52
C SER A 85 5.71 -12.45 -20.57
N ARG A 86 5.16 -11.76 -21.58
CA ARG A 86 5.32 -10.31 -21.73
C ARG A 86 4.52 -9.51 -20.70
N ASN A 87 3.52 -10.14 -20.09
CA ASN A 87 2.58 -9.47 -19.20
C ASN A 87 2.96 -9.68 -17.73
N SER A 88 4.06 -9.12 -17.23
CA SER A 88 4.27 -9.12 -15.77
C SER A 88 3.29 -8.13 -15.10
N SER A 89 2.02 -8.52 -14.96
CA SER A 89 1.05 -7.67 -14.28
C SER A 89 1.30 -7.78 -12.78
N HIS A 90 1.84 -6.71 -12.20
CA HIS A 90 1.68 -6.45 -10.79
C HIS A 90 0.18 -6.37 -10.52
N VAL A 91 -0.33 -7.33 -9.74
CA VAL A 91 -1.75 -7.43 -9.47
C VAL A 91 -2.07 -6.74 -8.17
N GLU A 92 -3.13 -5.97 -8.27
CA GLU A 92 -3.85 -5.43 -7.14
C GLU A 92 -5.27 -5.97 -7.17
N ASP A 93 -5.86 -6.13 -6.00
CA ASP A 93 -7.27 -6.49 -5.84
C ASP A 93 -7.78 -5.94 -4.52
N ASN A 94 -9.08 -6.02 -4.29
CA ASN A 94 -9.70 -5.55 -3.07
C ASN A 94 -10.61 -6.59 -2.45
N ILE A 95 -10.89 -6.38 -1.17
CA ILE A 95 -12.00 -7.01 -0.47
C ILE A 95 -13.02 -5.93 -0.09
N LYS A 96 -14.31 -6.31 -0.09
CA LYS A 96 -15.40 -5.43 0.34
C LYS A 96 -15.71 -5.55 1.84
N GLN A 97 -15.33 -6.68 2.44
CA GLN A 97 -15.56 -6.97 3.86
C GLN A 97 -14.40 -6.50 4.75
N HIS A 98 -14.64 -6.47 6.06
CA HIS A 98 -13.58 -6.24 7.02
C HIS A 98 -12.59 -7.40 7.02
N LEU A 99 -11.30 -7.08 7.13
CA LEU A 99 -10.24 -8.07 7.36
C LEU A 99 -10.09 -8.28 8.87
N PRO A 100 -10.34 -9.49 9.41
CA PRO A 100 -10.08 -9.76 10.81
C PRO A 100 -8.61 -9.58 11.17
N GLY A 101 -8.32 -9.07 12.37
CA GLY A 101 -6.94 -8.82 12.82
C GLY A 101 -6.03 -10.06 12.81
N ALA A 102 -6.60 -11.25 12.94
CA ALA A 102 -5.85 -12.52 12.87
C ALA A 102 -5.17 -12.77 11.50
N PHE A 103 -5.63 -12.10 10.44
CA PHE A 103 -5.00 -12.17 9.11
C PHE A 103 -3.86 -11.16 8.94
N ILE A 104 -3.68 -10.23 9.88
CA ILE A 104 -2.55 -9.30 9.85
C ILE A 104 -1.31 -10.04 10.35
N ARG A 105 -0.30 -10.15 9.51
CA ARG A 105 0.99 -10.75 9.88
C ARG A 105 1.86 -9.75 10.61
N GLN A 106 1.97 -8.56 10.05
CA GLN A 106 2.89 -7.55 10.56
C GLN A 106 2.48 -6.15 10.12
N VAL A 107 2.79 -5.17 10.96
CA VAL A 107 2.66 -3.75 10.65
C VAL A 107 4.04 -3.12 10.72
N HIS A 108 4.53 -2.66 9.58
CA HIS A 108 5.83 -1.99 9.46
C HIS A 108 5.60 -0.50 9.46
N VAL A 109 6.15 0.19 10.44
CA VAL A 109 5.90 1.62 10.62
C VAL A 109 7.16 2.42 10.31
N HIS A 110 7.04 3.48 9.51
CA HIS A 110 8.15 4.36 9.18
C HIS A 110 8.78 4.98 10.45
N PRO A 111 10.12 5.08 10.54
CA PRO A 111 11.14 4.71 9.56
C PRO A 111 11.80 3.35 9.85
N SER A 112 11.05 2.29 10.18
CA SER A 112 11.67 0.98 10.44
C SER A 112 12.46 0.49 9.21
N PRO A 113 13.57 -0.27 9.39
CA PRO A 113 14.35 -0.80 8.27
C PRO A 113 13.49 -1.60 7.28
N GLU A 114 12.53 -2.35 7.81
CA GLU A 114 11.65 -3.17 7.00
C GLU A 114 10.63 -2.36 6.22
N PHE A 115 10.08 -1.29 6.81
CA PHE A 115 9.27 -0.31 6.08
C PHE A 115 10.08 0.30 4.92
N MET A 116 11.29 0.78 5.20
CA MET A 116 12.15 1.40 4.17
C MET A 116 12.46 0.42 3.03
N ARG A 117 12.73 -0.84 3.37
CA ARG A 117 12.99 -1.93 2.40
C ARG A 117 11.76 -2.26 1.55
N LEU A 118 10.58 -2.32 2.15
CA LEU A 118 9.32 -2.65 1.46
C LEU A 118 8.81 -1.49 0.60
N ALA A 119 8.90 -0.26 1.11
CA ALA A 119 8.44 0.95 0.44
C ALA A 119 9.41 1.44 -0.65
N GLY A 120 10.71 1.20 -0.49
CA GLY A 120 11.73 1.72 -1.40
C GLY A 120 11.75 3.24 -1.45
N CYS A 121 11.44 3.91 -0.33
CA CYS A 121 11.19 5.36 -0.28
C CYS A 121 12.41 6.21 0.09
N ALA A 122 13.60 5.61 0.17
CA ALA A 122 14.83 6.33 0.50
C ALA A 122 15.19 7.39 -0.55
N ASP A 123 14.95 7.08 -1.82
CA ASP A 123 15.35 7.91 -2.97
C ASP A 123 14.19 8.70 -3.60
N TRP A 124 13.06 8.81 -2.89
CA TRP A 124 11.90 9.56 -3.38
C TRP A 124 12.20 11.05 -3.46
N TYR A 125 11.65 11.70 -4.49
CA TYR A 125 11.83 13.13 -4.72
C TYR A 125 11.26 13.95 -3.54
N ARG A 126 10.13 13.52 -2.98
CA ARG A 126 9.60 14.06 -1.72
C ARG A 126 9.75 13.02 -0.60
N PRO A 127 10.74 13.17 0.30
CA PRO A 127 10.94 12.27 1.43
C PRO A 127 9.70 12.17 2.31
N LEU A 128 9.45 10.98 2.86
CA LEU A 128 8.41 10.81 3.88
C LEU A 128 8.83 11.52 5.16
N GLN A 129 7.93 12.31 5.72
CA GLN A 129 8.19 12.98 6.98
C GLN A 129 8.06 11.94 8.12
N SER A 130 9.06 11.92 8.99
CA SER A 130 8.90 11.24 10.28
C SER A 130 7.93 12.09 11.10
N GLY A 131 6.71 11.60 11.32
CA GLY A 131 5.73 12.28 12.16
C GLY A 131 6.41 12.72 13.46
N ARG A 132 6.51 14.04 13.67
CA ARG A 132 7.03 14.58 14.92
C ARG A 132 6.09 14.07 16.02
N ARG A 133 6.61 13.26 16.95
CA ARG A 133 5.98 13.19 18.27
C ARG A 133 6.06 14.61 18.83
N SER A 134 4.92 15.28 18.96
CA SER A 134 4.79 16.39 19.89
C SER A 134 4.99 15.82 21.29
N SER A 135 6.25 15.67 21.70
CA SER A 135 6.63 15.54 23.09
C SER A 135 6.46 16.91 23.71
N ASN A 136 5.25 17.23 24.18
CA ASN A 136 5.00 18.32 25.13
C ASN A 136 3.76 17.94 25.95
N LEU A 137 3.99 17.05 26.91
CA LEU A 137 3.28 17.04 28.19
C LEU A 137 4.39 17.05 29.24
N ALA A 138 4.80 18.25 29.62
CA ALA A 138 5.53 18.57 30.84
C ALA A 138 4.79 19.77 31.46
#